data_AF-A0A3M6TFU4-F1
#
_entry.id   AF-A0A3M6TFU4-F1
#
_cell.length_a   1.000
_cell.length_b   1.000
_cell.length_c   1.000
_cell.angle_alpha   90.00
_cell.angle_beta   90.00
_cell.angle_gamma   90.00
#
_symmetry.space_group_name_H-M   'P 1'
#
loop_
_entity.id
_entity.type
_entity.pdbx_description
1 polymer ?
#
loop_
_entity_poly.entity_id
_entity_poly.type
_entity_poly.pdbx_seq_one_letter_code
_entity_poly.pdbx_strand_id
1 'polypeptide(L)'
;MTLVRRGKWGGISDHFLMRMMNTHDRSGIDALLYGLEQPERRLVIFRGSTVLPRELSDLEKEVLCAVTFPIPDYIKVRGPVALEAYRRALETGKTFDRRTKIVLIGQDRVGKTSLRRYLRGEAFVKDEASTNGIEMISPVKNAGKGAWRNPALLEKTSALDHKCAELVTQELRSSSEERLQRIQGFAGKVKETRGEPTGEKGVTQERSNDDLASKEVIERKVFQGVKIEGKPEEVPKKVLSLVERGLKGNDTSDNEDIWPFVWDFAGQAVYHAIHPIFLSQEAIYVLVLDLTKELSAPAQCRIRPLNQDEIEVNSPYVEDTNLDHMMRWLDLVHSLGQPELQRKSADTNQALPPVVLVGTHADGVKDPCKEMESVKEIISSVAHPATLGHISKEVFFMDNTNPNREDDPQIVSLRVALLNLAKKMPHINKVIPMQWLRVEQKVDEMVKEKGMHYIGKKRFAEDISGGICQFNGPDDVEELLHFLQARGRVIYQDLAENPDGLVVLDPQCSGCPKEFTKSSHLIM
;
A
#
# COMPACT_ATOMS: atom_id res chain seq x y z
N MET A 1 -10.23 5.55 50.19
CA MET A 1 -9.55 4.80 51.26
C MET A 1 -10.17 3.41 51.28
N THR A 2 -9.63 2.48 50.49
CA THR A 2 -10.07 1.09 50.45
C THR A 2 -8.81 0.23 50.34
N LEU A 3 -8.64 -0.65 51.32
CA LEU A 3 -7.46 -1.48 51.56
C LEU A 3 -7.07 -2.33 50.33
N VAL A 4 -5.87 -2.11 49.79
CA VAL A 4 -5.18 -3.13 48.98
C VAL A 4 -4.53 -4.10 49.96
N ARG A 5 -5.06 -5.32 50.05
CA ARG A 5 -4.40 -6.42 50.75
C ARG A 5 -3.02 -6.66 50.11
N ARG A 6 -1.96 -6.56 50.92
CA ARG A 6 -0.59 -6.97 50.56
C ARG A 6 -0.58 -8.47 50.26
N GLY A 7 -0.72 -8.83 48.98
CA GLY A 7 -0.27 -10.12 48.47
C GLY A 7 1.24 -10.08 48.28
N LYS A 8 1.95 -11.10 48.74
CA LYS A 8 3.39 -11.27 48.46
C LYS A 8 3.57 -11.45 46.95
N TRP A 9 4.15 -10.46 46.28
CA TRP A 9 4.64 -10.58 44.91
C TRP A 9 5.94 -11.38 44.97
N GLY A 10 5.88 -12.67 44.64
CA GLY A 10 7.09 -13.46 44.45
C GLY A 10 7.83 -12.97 43.21
N GLY A 11 8.94 -12.25 43.40
CA GLY A 11 9.97 -12.08 42.36
C GLY A 11 10.15 -10.70 41.74
N ILE A 12 9.34 -9.68 42.07
CA ILE A 12 9.53 -8.31 41.56
C ILE A 12 9.89 -7.40 42.73
N SER A 13 11.02 -6.70 42.67
CA SER A 13 11.45 -5.82 43.77
C SER A 13 10.53 -4.60 43.89
N ASP A 14 10.08 -4.30 45.12
CA ASP A 14 9.20 -3.15 45.43
C ASP A 14 9.78 -1.80 44.95
N HIS A 15 11.09 -1.72 44.75
CA HIS A 15 11.79 -0.55 44.24
C HIS A 15 11.51 -0.27 42.74
N PHE A 16 11.20 -1.30 41.93
CA PHE A 16 10.86 -1.16 40.51
C PHE A 16 9.44 -0.64 40.32
N LEU A 17 8.49 -1.16 41.12
CA LEU A 17 7.09 -0.73 41.11
C LEU A 17 6.94 0.74 41.56
N MET A 18 7.67 1.17 42.59
CA MET A 18 7.60 2.55 43.10
C MET A 18 8.17 3.60 42.13
N ARG A 19 9.11 3.21 41.25
CA ARG A 19 9.71 4.11 40.25
C ARG A 19 8.80 4.35 39.04
N MET A 20 7.91 3.40 38.72
CA MET A 20 6.97 3.49 37.59
C MET A 20 5.66 4.23 37.93
N MET A 21 5.24 4.27 39.20
CA MET A 21 3.98 4.95 39.59
C MET A 21 4.02 6.49 39.50
N ASN A 22 5.14 7.09 39.10
CA ASN A 22 5.35 8.53 38.99
C ASN A 22 5.18 9.10 37.57
N THR A 23 4.78 8.32 36.57
CA THR A 23 4.48 8.82 35.22
C THR A 23 3.00 9.21 35.10
N HIS A 24 2.75 10.44 34.64
CA HIS A 24 1.45 11.11 34.60
C HIS A 24 0.53 10.68 33.45
N ASP A 25 0.17 9.40 33.38
CA ASP A 25 -1.03 9.01 32.63
C ASP A 25 -1.64 7.71 33.15
N ARG A 26 -2.69 7.85 33.97
CA ARG A 26 -3.41 6.73 34.59
C ARG A 26 -4.57 6.20 33.73
N SER A 27 -4.83 6.82 32.57
CA SER A 27 -6.03 6.50 31.77
C SER A 27 -5.88 5.25 30.88
N GLY A 28 -4.64 4.81 30.60
CA GLY A 28 -4.35 3.63 29.76
C GLY A 28 -4.11 2.31 30.50
N ILE A 29 -4.26 2.28 31.83
CA ILE A 29 -3.89 1.13 32.68
C ILE A 29 -5.00 0.07 32.76
N ASP A 30 -6.26 0.46 32.62
CA ASP A 30 -7.40 -0.45 32.89
C ASP A 30 -7.75 -1.40 31.73
N ALA A 31 -7.25 -1.18 30.51
CA ALA A 31 -7.72 -1.91 29.32
C ALA A 31 -6.99 -3.24 29.01
N LEU A 32 -5.96 -3.62 29.78
CA LEU A 32 -5.17 -4.85 29.54
C LEU A 32 -5.30 -5.92 30.64
N LEU A 33 -6.18 -5.69 31.62
CA LEU A 33 -6.45 -6.63 32.72
C LEU A 33 -7.67 -7.53 32.47
N TYR A 34 -8.46 -7.26 31.43
CA TYR A 34 -9.67 -8.03 31.09
C TYR A 34 -9.37 -8.99 29.94
N GLY A 35 -8.93 -10.20 30.24
CA GLY A 35 -8.90 -11.25 29.21
C GLY A 35 -7.89 -12.37 29.36
N LEU A 36 -7.50 -12.78 30.57
CA LEU A 36 -6.91 -14.11 30.80
C LEU A 36 -7.39 -14.61 32.16
N GLU A 37 -8.32 -15.58 32.19
CA GLU A 37 -8.86 -16.23 33.39
C GLU A 37 -7.85 -17.20 34.04
N GLN A 38 -6.64 -16.74 34.32
CA GLN A 38 -5.63 -17.49 35.08
C GLN A 38 -4.86 -16.51 36.00
N PRO A 39 -4.98 -16.61 37.34
CA PRO A 39 -4.40 -15.64 38.28
C PRO A 39 -2.87 -15.58 38.31
N GLU A 40 -2.17 -16.59 37.79
CA GLU A 40 -0.72 -16.77 38.00
C GLU A 40 0.17 -16.30 36.83
N ARG A 41 -0.41 -15.84 35.71
CA ARG A 41 0.38 -15.36 34.55
C ARG A 41 -0.21 -14.08 33.97
N ARG A 42 0.06 -12.95 34.62
CA ARG A 42 -0.25 -11.61 34.08
C ARG A 42 1.00 -10.99 33.47
N LEU A 43 1.10 -11.02 32.15
CA LEU A 43 2.12 -10.30 31.40
C LEU A 43 1.67 -8.84 31.25
N VAL A 44 2.43 -7.90 31.82
CA VAL A 44 2.17 -6.46 31.70
C VAL A 44 3.03 -5.90 30.58
N ILE A 45 2.44 -5.56 29.44
CA ILE A 45 3.15 -4.92 28.31
C ILE A 45 2.78 -3.44 28.28
N PHE A 46 3.78 -2.57 28.42
CA PHE A 46 3.65 -1.12 28.26
C PHE A 46 4.09 -0.68 26.86
N ARG A 47 3.37 0.26 26.24
CA ARG A 47 3.83 0.95 25.03
C ARG A 47 5.16 1.66 25.32
N GLY A 48 6.21 1.32 24.57
CA GLY A 48 7.49 2.05 24.55
C GLY A 48 8.73 1.31 25.07
N SER A 49 8.63 0.06 25.53
CA SER A 49 9.82 -0.71 25.92
C SER A 49 10.38 -1.52 24.74
N THR A 50 11.60 -1.22 24.31
CA THR A 50 12.34 -1.88 23.22
C THR A 50 13.15 -3.11 23.65
N VAL A 51 13.07 -3.52 24.92
CA VAL A 51 13.85 -4.64 25.46
C VAL A 51 12.93 -5.83 25.74
N LEU A 52 13.09 -6.88 24.93
CA LEU A 52 12.37 -8.14 25.08
C LEU A 52 13.07 -9.05 26.11
N PRO A 53 12.35 -9.68 27.04
CA PRO A 53 12.88 -10.78 27.85
C PRO A 53 13.37 -11.90 26.94
N ARG A 54 14.49 -12.54 27.30
CA ARG A 54 15.13 -13.60 26.48
C ARG A 54 14.34 -14.93 26.46
N GLU A 55 13.33 -15.08 27.29
CA GLU A 55 12.52 -16.29 27.43
C GLU A 55 11.04 -15.89 27.43
N LEU A 56 10.45 -15.77 26.24
CA LEU A 56 9.01 -15.61 26.06
C LEU A 56 8.45 -16.94 25.55
N SER A 57 7.40 -17.44 26.18
CA SER A 57 6.58 -18.51 25.62
C SER A 57 5.90 -18.06 24.33
N ASP A 58 5.45 -19.01 23.50
CA ASP A 58 4.85 -18.69 22.20
C ASP A 58 3.58 -17.83 22.34
N LEU A 59 2.82 -18.02 23.42
CA LEU A 59 1.67 -17.19 23.77
C LEU A 59 2.09 -15.75 24.12
N GLU A 60 3.22 -15.56 24.81
CA GLU A 60 3.70 -14.21 25.15
C GLU A 60 4.29 -13.50 23.93
N LYS A 61 4.93 -14.23 23.02
CA LYS A 61 5.33 -13.70 21.70
C LYS A 61 4.11 -13.34 20.87
N GLU A 62 3.05 -14.15 20.92
CA GLU A 62 1.79 -13.90 20.23
C GLU A 62 1.12 -12.63 20.72
N VAL A 63 0.95 -12.49 22.04
CA VAL A 63 0.41 -11.29 22.67
C VAL A 63 1.29 -10.08 22.37
N LEU A 64 2.61 -10.19 22.49
CA LEU A 64 3.53 -9.07 22.22
C LEU A 64 3.54 -8.65 20.74
N CYS A 65 3.55 -9.58 19.78
CA CYS A 65 3.43 -9.28 18.35
C CYS A 65 2.08 -8.62 18.05
N ALA A 66 0.97 -9.17 18.56
CA ALA A 66 -0.36 -8.61 18.37
C ALA A 66 -0.54 -7.23 19.03
N VAL A 67 0.16 -6.99 20.15
CA VAL A 67 0.15 -5.71 20.88
C VAL A 67 1.07 -4.66 20.24
N THR A 68 2.12 -5.08 19.52
CA THR A 68 3.07 -4.15 18.88
C THR A 68 2.65 -3.71 17.47
N PHE A 69 2.14 -4.62 16.63
CA PHE A 69 1.69 -4.28 15.28
C PHE A 69 0.53 -5.17 14.80
N PRO A 70 -0.46 -4.62 14.07
CA PRO A 70 -1.56 -5.42 13.55
C PRO A 70 -1.04 -6.42 12.50
N ILE A 71 -1.34 -7.70 12.72
CA ILE A 71 -1.03 -8.78 11.78
C ILE A 71 -1.93 -8.64 10.53
N PRO A 72 -1.42 -8.88 9.31
CA PRO A 72 -2.25 -8.91 8.11
C PRO A 72 -3.33 -10.00 8.13
N ASP A 73 -4.52 -9.67 7.64
CA ASP A 73 -5.67 -10.56 7.75
C ASP A 73 -5.51 -11.80 6.87
N TYR A 74 -4.86 -11.67 5.70
CA TYR A 74 -4.49 -12.81 4.85
C TYR A 74 -3.53 -13.80 5.53
N ILE A 75 -2.79 -13.37 6.57
CA ILE A 75 -2.00 -14.26 7.42
C ILE A 75 -2.88 -14.87 8.51
N LYS A 76 -3.70 -14.06 9.19
CA LYS A 76 -4.55 -14.53 10.31
C LYS A 76 -5.49 -15.66 9.91
N VAL A 77 -6.16 -15.54 8.76
CA VAL A 77 -7.16 -16.51 8.30
C VAL A 77 -6.56 -17.87 7.96
N ARG A 78 -5.23 -17.96 7.78
CA ARG A 78 -4.50 -19.19 7.44
C ARG A 78 -3.97 -19.95 8.66
N GLY A 79 -4.13 -19.37 9.86
CA GLY A 79 -3.87 -20.06 11.11
C GLY A 79 -2.41 -20.04 11.58
N PRO A 80 -2.07 -20.88 12.59
CA PRO A 80 -0.80 -20.77 13.33
C PRO A 80 0.46 -21.00 12.49
N VAL A 81 0.40 -21.91 11.51
CA VAL A 81 1.54 -22.22 10.64
C VAL A 81 1.93 -20.99 9.81
N ALA A 82 0.94 -20.34 9.21
CA ALA A 82 1.13 -19.13 8.42
C ALA A 82 1.72 -17.98 9.26
N LEU A 83 1.19 -17.84 10.46
CA LEU A 83 1.62 -16.82 11.40
C LEU A 83 3.09 -17.02 11.82
N GLU A 84 3.53 -18.25 12.01
CA GLU A 84 4.91 -18.54 12.38
C GLU A 84 5.89 -18.33 11.21
N ALA A 85 5.50 -18.70 9.99
CA ALA A 85 6.27 -18.38 8.78
C ALA A 85 6.42 -16.86 8.60
N TYR A 86 5.34 -16.10 8.79
CA TYR A 86 5.37 -14.63 8.78
C TYR A 86 6.29 -14.06 9.88
N ARG A 87 6.27 -14.61 11.10
CA ARG A 87 7.14 -14.14 12.20
C ARG A 87 8.61 -14.37 11.90
N ARG A 88 8.99 -15.60 11.51
CA ARG A 88 10.34 -15.89 11.04
C ARG A 88 10.74 -14.93 9.94
N ALA A 89 9.81 -14.63 9.03
CA ALA A 89 10.11 -13.75 7.93
C ALA A 89 10.50 -12.32 8.40
N LEU A 90 9.85 -11.82 9.46
CA LEU A 90 10.11 -10.51 10.06
C LEU A 90 11.46 -10.40 10.79
N GLU A 91 12.07 -11.51 11.22
CA GLU A 91 13.34 -11.50 11.96
C GLU A 91 14.50 -10.91 11.14
N THR A 92 14.44 -11.07 9.83
CA THR A 92 15.43 -10.54 8.88
C THR A 92 15.30 -9.04 8.60
N GLY A 93 14.20 -8.42 9.06
CA GLY A 93 13.90 -7.02 8.81
C GLY A 93 12.43 -6.79 8.48
N LYS A 94 11.92 -5.64 8.89
CA LYS A 94 10.50 -5.30 8.79
C LYS A 94 10.28 -3.88 8.32
N THR A 95 9.17 -3.64 7.62
CA THR A 95 8.76 -2.31 7.17
C THR A 95 7.24 -2.20 7.11
N PHE A 96 6.73 -1.02 6.78
CA PHE A 96 5.34 -0.82 6.39
C PHE A 96 5.26 -0.75 4.87
N ASP A 97 4.15 -1.24 4.31
CA ASP A 97 3.82 -0.95 2.92
C ASP A 97 2.86 0.23 2.85
N ARG A 98 3.33 1.33 2.25
CA ARG A 98 2.54 2.56 2.08
C ARG A 98 1.79 2.60 0.74
N ARG A 99 1.79 1.50 -0.02
CA ARG A 99 1.05 1.42 -1.29
C ARG A 99 -0.44 1.24 -1.04
N THR A 100 -1.27 1.91 -1.85
CA THR A 100 -2.73 1.74 -1.80
C THR A 100 -3.29 1.49 -3.18
N LYS A 101 -4.03 0.40 -3.32
CA LYS A 101 -4.72 0.05 -4.57
C LYS A 101 -5.94 0.95 -4.75
N ILE A 102 -6.05 1.61 -5.89
CA ILE A 102 -7.24 2.35 -6.32
C ILE A 102 -7.82 1.61 -7.51
N VAL A 103 -9.04 1.11 -7.38
CA VAL A 103 -9.67 0.25 -8.39
C VAL A 103 -10.81 1.01 -9.06
N LEU A 104 -10.68 1.22 -10.38
CA LEU A 104 -11.74 1.81 -11.18
C LEU A 104 -12.72 0.71 -11.60
N ILE A 105 -13.97 0.83 -11.17
CA ILE A 105 -15.06 -0.10 -11.48
C ILE A 105 -16.22 0.64 -12.16
N GLY A 106 -17.09 -0.09 -12.83
CA GLY A 106 -18.19 0.46 -13.61
C GLY A 106 -18.32 -0.22 -14.97
N GLN A 107 -19.47 -0.04 -15.61
CA GLN A 107 -19.77 -0.64 -16.92
C GLN A 107 -18.74 -0.24 -17.98
N ASP A 108 -18.60 -1.02 -19.04
CA ASP A 108 -17.78 -0.66 -20.20
C ASP A 108 -18.14 0.72 -20.78
N ARG A 109 -17.13 1.40 -21.33
CA ARG A 109 -17.24 2.72 -22.00
C ARG A 109 -17.76 3.89 -21.14
N VAL A 110 -17.96 3.74 -19.82
CA VAL A 110 -18.32 4.85 -18.91
C VAL A 110 -17.17 5.82 -18.59
N GLY A 111 -16.02 5.72 -19.25
CA GLY A 111 -14.89 6.64 -19.06
C GLY A 111 -13.87 6.28 -17.96
N LYS A 112 -13.78 5.01 -17.54
CA LYS A 112 -12.77 4.54 -16.56
C LYS A 112 -11.32 4.81 -17.03
N THR A 113 -10.98 4.39 -18.24
CA THR A 113 -9.64 4.60 -18.82
C THR A 113 -9.34 6.08 -19.03
N SER A 114 -10.34 6.86 -19.43
CA SER A 114 -10.23 8.32 -19.53
C SER A 114 -10.02 8.97 -18.16
N LEU A 115 -10.68 8.50 -17.09
CA LEU A 115 -10.45 8.96 -15.71
C LEU A 115 -9.05 8.59 -15.21
N ARG A 116 -8.57 7.37 -15.51
CA ARG A 116 -7.19 6.95 -15.22
C ARG A 116 -6.18 7.92 -15.83
N ARG A 117 -6.37 8.26 -17.10
CA ARG A 117 -5.55 9.26 -17.82
C ARG A 117 -5.63 10.63 -17.15
N TYR A 118 -6.84 11.07 -16.77
CA TYR A 118 -7.09 12.33 -16.10
C TYR A 118 -6.34 12.44 -14.76
N LEU A 119 -6.38 11.40 -13.92
CA LEU A 119 -5.62 11.34 -12.66
C LEU A 119 -4.11 11.58 -12.90
N ARG A 120 -3.59 11.14 -14.05
CA ARG A 120 -2.18 11.25 -14.47
C ARG A 120 -1.86 12.52 -15.27
N GLY A 121 -2.84 13.37 -15.57
CA GLY A 121 -2.68 14.53 -16.45
C GLY A 121 -2.49 14.17 -17.93
N GLU A 122 -2.76 12.93 -18.33
CA GLU A 122 -2.61 12.45 -19.70
C GLU A 122 -3.76 12.95 -20.58
N ALA A 123 -3.47 13.19 -21.86
CA ALA A 123 -4.47 13.70 -22.80
C ALA A 123 -5.63 12.73 -23.00
N PHE A 124 -6.82 13.31 -23.20
CA PHE A 124 -8.00 12.58 -23.62
C PHE A 124 -7.80 11.93 -24.98
N VAL A 125 -8.30 10.71 -25.13
CA VAL A 125 -8.28 9.97 -26.39
C VAL A 125 -9.71 9.55 -26.68
N LYS A 126 -10.35 10.24 -27.64
CA LYS A 126 -11.75 10.00 -28.01
C LYS A 126 -12.00 8.56 -28.45
N ASP A 127 -11.07 8.05 -29.26
CA ASP A 127 -11.20 6.74 -29.90
C ASP A 127 -10.38 5.66 -29.15
N GLU A 128 -10.32 5.76 -27.83
CA GLU A 128 -9.60 4.81 -26.97
C GLU A 128 -10.20 3.40 -27.11
N ALA A 129 -9.34 2.42 -27.41
CA ALA A 129 -9.73 1.02 -27.50
C ALA A 129 -10.21 0.51 -26.13
N SER A 130 -11.07 -0.52 -26.14
CA SER A 130 -11.54 -1.13 -24.91
C SER A 130 -10.39 -1.80 -24.16
N THR A 131 -10.33 -1.58 -22.85
CA THR A 131 -9.38 -2.24 -21.94
C THR A 131 -9.50 -3.76 -22.06
N ASN A 132 -8.39 -4.45 -22.28
CA ASN A 132 -8.36 -5.90 -22.33
C ASN A 132 -8.03 -6.45 -20.93
N GLY A 133 -9.03 -6.95 -20.22
CA GLY A 133 -8.88 -7.52 -18.88
C GLY A 133 -8.60 -6.45 -17.82
N ILE A 134 -7.32 -6.20 -17.52
CA ILE A 134 -6.91 -5.26 -16.48
C ILE A 134 -5.63 -4.53 -16.88
N GLU A 135 -5.63 -3.20 -16.69
CA GLU A 135 -4.43 -2.37 -16.80
C GLU A 135 -3.99 -1.93 -15.40
N MET A 136 -2.79 -2.34 -14.98
CA MET A 136 -2.22 -2.02 -13.68
C MET A 136 -1.16 -0.93 -13.81
N ILE A 137 -1.43 0.22 -13.21
CA ILE A 137 -0.48 1.33 -13.17
C ILE A 137 0.51 1.15 -12.02
N SER A 138 1.78 1.49 -12.25
CA SER A 138 2.81 1.46 -11.21
C SER A 138 2.53 2.47 -10.08
N PRO A 139 2.93 2.19 -8.83
CA PRO A 139 2.77 3.12 -7.71
C PRO A 139 3.40 4.48 -7.96
N VAL A 140 2.67 5.54 -7.62
CA VAL A 140 3.08 6.94 -7.75
C VAL A 140 3.74 7.38 -6.44
N LYS A 141 5.06 7.53 -6.45
CA LYS A 141 5.90 7.70 -5.24
C LYS A 141 5.96 9.14 -4.74
N ASN A 142 5.39 10.07 -5.49
CA ASN A 142 5.32 11.50 -5.20
C ASN A 142 3.88 12.01 -5.39
N ALA A 143 2.90 11.17 -5.03
CA ALA A 143 1.50 11.50 -5.22
C ALA A 143 1.11 12.70 -4.36
N GLY A 144 0.37 13.63 -4.97
CA GLY A 144 -0.09 14.85 -4.32
C GLY A 144 -1.28 15.44 -5.08
N LYS A 145 -1.42 16.76 -5.01
CA LYS A 145 -2.47 17.52 -5.72
C LYS A 145 -2.27 17.53 -7.25
N GLY A 146 -1.00 17.55 -7.67
CA GLY A 146 -0.64 17.56 -9.09
C GLY A 146 -0.89 16.21 -9.77
N ALA A 147 -0.66 16.18 -11.08
CA ALA A 147 -0.78 14.98 -11.89
C ALA A 147 0.00 13.78 -11.32
N TRP A 148 -0.66 12.63 -11.25
CA TRP A 148 -0.09 11.42 -10.66
C TRP A 148 0.85 10.71 -11.63
N ARG A 149 2.08 11.21 -11.74
CA ARG A 149 3.15 10.64 -12.55
C ARG A 149 4.45 10.62 -11.76
N ASN A 150 5.21 9.54 -11.93
CA ASN A 150 6.55 9.47 -11.38
C ASN A 150 7.50 10.30 -12.25
N PRO A 151 8.37 11.13 -11.67
CA PRO A 151 9.54 11.65 -12.35
C PRO A 151 10.43 10.50 -12.84
N ALA A 152 11.20 10.71 -13.90
CA ALA A 152 12.08 9.69 -14.49
C ALA A 152 13.00 9.01 -13.46
N LEU A 153 13.48 9.76 -12.46
CA LEU A 153 14.30 9.24 -11.37
C LEU A 153 13.57 8.22 -10.49
N LEU A 154 12.27 8.38 -10.27
CA LEU A 154 11.47 7.50 -9.41
C LEU A 154 10.82 6.35 -10.18
N GLU A 155 10.71 6.45 -11.50
CA GLU A 155 10.00 5.48 -12.34
C GLU A 155 10.49 4.04 -12.15
N LYS A 156 11.81 3.84 -12.05
CA LYS A 156 12.45 2.53 -11.94
C LYS A 156 12.76 2.09 -10.49
N THR A 157 12.31 2.84 -9.50
CA THR A 157 12.58 2.53 -8.07
C THR A 157 11.51 1.61 -7.48
N SER A 158 11.87 0.76 -6.52
CA SER A 158 10.97 -0.14 -5.81
C SER A 158 10.64 0.37 -4.39
N ALA A 159 9.66 -0.23 -3.72
CA ALA A 159 9.43 0.03 -2.28
C ALA A 159 10.65 -0.28 -1.42
N LEU A 160 11.38 -1.32 -1.81
CA LEU A 160 12.64 -1.69 -1.16
C LEU A 160 13.70 -0.59 -1.35
N ASP A 161 13.87 -0.05 -2.56
CA ASP A 161 14.87 0.99 -2.84
C ASP A 161 14.69 2.20 -1.93
N HIS A 162 13.45 2.68 -1.81
CA HIS A 162 13.12 3.82 -0.94
C HIS A 162 13.33 3.49 0.53
N LYS A 163 12.98 2.28 0.96
CA LYS A 163 13.19 1.90 2.36
C LYS A 163 14.67 1.79 2.72
N CYS A 164 15.47 1.21 1.83
CA CYS A 164 16.93 1.18 1.97
C CYS A 164 17.49 2.61 2.05
N ALA A 165 17.02 3.50 1.17
CA ALA A 165 17.47 4.88 1.18
C ALA A 165 17.09 5.62 2.47
N GLU A 166 15.86 5.46 2.95
CA GLU A 166 15.38 6.04 4.21
C GLU A 166 16.26 5.63 5.40
N LEU A 167 16.54 4.33 5.53
CA LEU A 167 17.38 3.80 6.61
C LEU A 167 18.81 4.35 6.55
N VAL A 168 19.40 4.39 5.36
CA VAL A 168 20.74 4.96 5.17
C VAL A 168 20.75 6.46 5.46
N THR A 169 19.74 7.20 5.01
CA THR A 169 19.62 8.65 5.30
C THR A 169 19.46 8.92 6.79
N GLN A 170 18.66 8.13 7.51
CA GLN A 170 18.47 8.25 8.96
C GLN A 170 19.79 8.03 9.70
N GLU A 171 20.54 6.98 9.36
CA GLU A 171 21.84 6.68 9.97
C GLU A 171 22.89 7.76 9.69
N LEU A 172 22.91 8.31 8.48
CA LEU A 172 23.81 9.41 8.12
C LEU A 172 23.47 10.70 8.88
N ARG A 173 22.17 10.97 9.11
CA ARG A 173 21.71 12.12 9.89
C ARG A 173 22.04 11.96 11.37
N SER A 174 21.76 10.82 11.99
CA SER A 174 22.08 10.55 13.41
C SER A 174 23.58 10.64 13.69
N SER A 175 24.41 10.08 12.81
CA SER A 175 25.88 10.18 12.88
C SER A 175 26.38 11.64 12.82
N SER A 176 25.68 12.50 12.08
CA SER A 176 26.00 13.93 11.98
C SER A 176 25.59 14.73 13.24
N GLU A 177 24.44 14.40 13.84
CA GLU A 177 23.95 15.04 15.06
C GLU A 177 24.79 14.67 16.29
N GLU A 178 25.19 13.39 16.42
CA GLU A 178 26.12 12.97 17.47
C GLU A 178 27.48 13.68 17.38
N ARG A 179 27.93 13.99 16.17
CA ARG A 179 29.15 14.79 15.94
C ARG A 179 28.94 16.24 16.35
N LEU A 180 27.80 16.85 16.02
CA LEU A 180 27.47 18.22 16.43
C LEU A 180 27.34 18.36 17.95
N GLN A 181 26.74 17.39 18.63
CA GLN A 181 26.66 17.36 20.10
C GLN A 181 28.03 17.18 20.76
N ARG A 182 28.93 16.36 20.17
CA ARG A 182 30.32 16.25 20.62
C ARG A 182 31.10 17.54 20.43
N ILE A 183 30.86 18.28 19.35
CA ILE A 183 31.49 19.59 19.08
C ILE A 183 30.95 20.67 20.03
N GLN A 184 29.64 20.71 20.29
CA GLN A 184 29.03 21.64 21.26
C GLN A 184 29.44 21.32 22.71
N GLY A 185 29.61 20.04 23.06
CA GLY A 185 30.21 19.62 24.33
C GLY A 185 31.69 20.00 24.48
N PHE A 186 32.42 20.16 23.36
CA PHE A 186 33.79 20.66 23.33
C PHE A 186 33.86 22.21 23.37
N ALA A 187 32.88 22.89 22.78
CA ALA A 187 32.79 24.35 22.74
C ALA A 187 32.44 24.99 24.10
N GLY A 188 31.96 24.20 25.08
CA GLY A 188 31.82 24.63 26.49
C GLY A 188 33.15 24.79 27.25
N LYS A 189 34.29 24.52 26.61
CA LYS A 189 35.63 24.59 27.22
C LYS A 189 36.66 25.31 26.32
N VAL A 190 36.31 26.47 25.76
CA VAL A 190 37.33 27.45 25.36
C VAL A 190 36.88 28.83 25.81
N LYS A 191 37.56 29.36 26.84
CA LYS A 191 37.45 30.73 27.29
C LYS A 191 37.88 31.69 26.20
N GLU A 192 37.20 32.83 26.19
CA GLU A 192 37.50 34.08 25.51
C GLU A 192 39.00 34.34 25.28
N THR A 193 39.33 34.69 24.03
CA THR A 193 40.17 35.86 23.77
C THR A 193 39.72 36.55 22.49
N ARG A 194 39.38 37.84 22.65
CA ARG A 194 39.00 38.84 21.64
C ARG A 194 40.07 39.01 20.55
N GLY A 195 39.59 39.26 19.33
CA GLY A 195 40.33 39.89 18.23
C GLY A 195 39.38 40.12 17.05
N GLU A 196 38.91 41.35 16.89
CA GLU A 196 38.02 41.83 15.83
C GLU A 196 38.85 42.45 14.66
N PRO A 197 38.26 42.90 13.53
CA PRO A 197 38.45 42.27 12.22
C PRO A 197 39.11 43.19 11.18
N THR A 198 39.60 42.63 10.07
CA THR A 198 39.90 43.41 8.86
C THR A 198 39.59 42.65 7.57
N GLY A 199 38.75 43.26 6.74
CA GLY A 199 39.08 43.52 5.34
C GLY A 199 38.74 42.47 4.26
N GLU A 200 37.57 42.68 3.64
CA GLU A 200 37.34 42.69 2.18
C GLU A 200 37.29 41.39 1.34
N LYS A 201 36.04 41.08 0.95
CA LYS A 201 35.51 40.74 -0.38
C LYS A 201 36.47 40.16 -1.44
N GLY A 202 36.18 38.92 -1.84
CA GLY A 202 36.48 38.37 -3.16
C GLY A 202 35.46 37.31 -3.51
N VAL A 203 34.53 37.63 -4.42
CA VAL A 203 33.59 36.69 -5.03
C VAL A 203 34.37 35.84 -6.02
N THR A 204 34.45 34.53 -5.79
CA THR A 204 34.80 33.55 -6.82
C THR A 204 33.85 32.38 -6.80
N GLN A 205 33.38 32.08 -8.00
CA GLN A 205 32.35 31.14 -8.38
C GLN A 205 32.98 29.75 -8.46
N GLU A 206 32.85 28.93 -7.41
CA GLU A 206 33.21 27.51 -7.44
C GLU A 206 31.94 26.65 -7.56
N ARG A 207 31.53 26.37 -8.81
CA ARG A 207 30.69 25.22 -9.14
C ARG A 207 31.60 24.14 -9.70
N SER A 208 31.74 23.00 -9.02
CA SER A 208 31.89 21.64 -9.60
C SER A 208 32.58 20.57 -8.73
N ASN A 209 33.08 20.86 -7.51
CA ASN A 209 33.78 19.85 -6.69
C ASN A 209 32.97 19.22 -5.54
N ASP A 210 31.81 19.77 -5.16
CA ASP A 210 31.03 19.30 -4.01
C ASP A 210 30.20 18.02 -4.28
N ASP A 211 29.75 17.80 -5.53
CA ASP A 211 28.91 16.64 -5.90
C ASP A 211 29.70 15.32 -5.98
N LEU A 212 31.00 15.36 -6.29
CA LEU A 212 31.87 14.17 -6.32
C LEU A 212 32.36 13.78 -4.92
N ALA A 213 32.66 14.77 -4.07
CA ALA A 213 33.08 14.56 -2.70
C ALA A 213 31.95 13.97 -1.83
N SER A 214 30.70 14.38 -2.08
CA SER A 214 29.52 13.83 -1.38
C SER A 214 29.28 12.36 -1.70
N LYS A 215 29.52 11.92 -2.94
CA LYS A 215 29.36 10.53 -3.38
C LYS A 215 30.39 9.58 -2.76
N GLU A 216 31.69 9.95 -2.78
CA GLU A 216 32.74 9.16 -2.12
C GLU A 216 32.56 9.10 -0.59
N VAL A 217 32.08 10.17 0.02
CA VAL A 217 31.82 10.22 1.46
C VAL A 217 30.61 9.36 1.84
N ILE A 218 29.56 9.32 1.02
CA ILE A 218 28.40 8.43 1.22
C ILE A 218 28.84 6.96 1.09
N GLU A 219 29.55 6.59 0.01
CA GLU A 219 30.04 5.23 -0.19
C GLU A 219 30.97 4.80 0.96
N ARG A 220 31.97 5.60 1.34
CA ARG A 220 32.86 5.28 2.47
C ARG A 220 32.13 5.15 3.81
N LYS A 221 31.08 5.93 4.05
CA LYS A 221 30.31 5.89 5.31
C LYS A 221 29.37 4.70 5.40
N VAL A 222 28.73 4.31 4.29
CA VAL A 222 27.89 3.10 4.26
C VAL A 222 28.73 1.85 4.59
N PHE A 223 29.97 1.78 4.11
CA PHE A 223 30.85 0.63 4.35
C PHE A 223 31.60 0.63 5.69
N GLN A 224 31.67 1.76 6.42
CA GLN A 224 32.32 1.81 7.74
C GLN A 224 31.40 1.40 8.91
N GLY A 225 30.08 1.41 8.71
CA GLY A 225 29.10 1.08 9.75
C GLY A 225 28.70 -0.39 9.84
N VAL A 226 29.04 -1.22 8.85
CA VAL A 226 28.60 -2.63 8.78
C VAL A 226 29.81 -3.56 8.79
N LYS A 227 30.01 -4.31 9.88
CA LYS A 227 30.89 -5.50 9.86
C LYS A 227 30.17 -6.59 9.05
N ILE A 228 30.33 -6.57 7.74
CA ILE A 228 29.91 -7.66 6.85
C ILE A 228 31.15 -8.51 6.57
N GLU A 229 31.19 -9.74 7.09
CA GLU A 229 32.11 -10.75 6.59
C GLU A 229 31.64 -11.21 5.22
N GLY A 230 32.23 -10.64 4.17
CA GLY A 230 31.91 -10.87 2.77
C GLY A 230 32.20 -9.63 1.92
N LYS A 231 32.53 -9.78 0.63
CA LYS A 231 32.71 -8.64 -0.27
C LYS A 231 31.45 -7.75 -0.22
N PRO A 232 31.55 -6.45 0.08
CA PRO A 232 30.38 -5.58 0.11
C PRO A 232 29.73 -5.56 -1.27
N GLU A 233 28.46 -5.97 -1.37
CA GLU A 233 27.65 -5.63 -2.53
C GLU A 233 27.58 -4.10 -2.61
N GLU A 234 27.98 -3.55 -3.77
CA GLU A 234 27.87 -2.11 -4.02
C GLU A 234 26.40 -1.68 -3.87
N VAL A 235 26.16 -0.63 -3.08
CA VAL A 235 24.81 -0.08 -2.92
C VAL A 235 24.26 0.31 -4.31
N PRO A 236 23.06 -0.16 -4.70
CA PRO A 236 22.53 0.16 -6.01
C PRO A 236 22.47 1.66 -6.27
N LYS A 237 22.87 2.10 -7.48
CA LYS A 237 22.87 3.53 -7.88
C LYS A 237 21.52 4.24 -7.62
N LYS A 238 20.41 3.51 -7.78
CA LYS A 238 19.06 4.02 -7.50
C LYS A 238 18.89 4.38 -6.02
N VAL A 239 19.36 3.54 -5.10
CA VAL A 239 19.33 3.80 -3.66
C VAL A 239 20.20 5.01 -3.32
N LEU A 240 21.42 5.11 -3.87
CA LEU A 240 22.30 6.27 -3.66
C LEU A 240 21.62 7.58 -4.09
N SER A 241 20.96 7.60 -5.24
CA SER A 241 20.24 8.79 -5.73
C SER A 241 19.07 9.20 -4.80
N LEU A 242 18.41 8.23 -4.17
CA LEU A 242 17.36 8.49 -3.19
C LEU A 242 17.93 8.98 -1.86
N VAL A 243 19.09 8.46 -1.42
CA VAL A 243 19.79 8.93 -0.22
C VAL A 243 20.22 10.39 -0.38
N GLU A 244 20.82 10.74 -1.52
CA GLU A 244 21.21 12.11 -1.85
C GLU A 244 20.01 13.07 -1.81
N ARG A 245 18.88 12.64 -2.37
CA ARG A 245 17.62 13.39 -2.33
C ARG A 245 17.13 13.58 -0.89
N GLY A 246 17.10 12.51 -0.09
CA GLY A 246 16.69 12.57 1.31
C GLY A 246 17.58 13.49 2.14
N LEU A 247 18.90 13.51 1.90
CA LEU A 247 19.82 14.41 2.60
C LEU A 247 19.65 15.90 2.22
N LYS A 248 19.24 16.20 0.98
CA LYS A 248 18.99 17.57 0.51
C LYS A 248 17.74 18.22 1.12
N GLY A 249 16.94 17.49 1.90
CA GLY A 249 15.79 18.05 2.64
C GLY A 249 14.60 18.46 1.77
N ASN A 250 14.57 18.04 0.50
CA ASN A 250 13.44 18.33 -0.42
C ASN A 250 12.21 17.45 -0.16
N ASP A 251 12.31 16.48 0.73
CA ASP A 251 11.15 15.73 1.21
C ASP A 251 10.70 16.40 2.51
N THR A 252 9.52 17.03 2.45
CA THR A 252 8.78 17.48 3.63
C THR A 252 8.81 16.38 4.67
N SER A 253 9.17 16.75 5.90
CA SER A 253 9.55 15.89 7.02
C SER A 253 8.45 14.98 7.60
N ASP A 254 7.51 14.50 6.80
CA ASP A 254 6.52 13.52 7.22
C ASP A 254 6.84 12.18 6.55
N ASN A 255 7.22 11.21 7.39
CA ASN A 255 7.48 9.80 7.07
C ASN A 255 6.19 9.04 6.59
N GLU A 256 5.33 9.71 5.82
CA GLU A 256 3.92 9.40 5.52
C GLU A 256 3.57 9.30 4.03
N ASP A 257 4.53 9.26 3.12
CA ASP A 257 4.21 9.28 1.69
C ASP A 257 3.48 8.00 1.27
N ILE A 258 2.19 8.15 0.95
CA ILE A 258 1.33 7.10 0.42
C ILE A 258 1.54 6.99 -1.09
N TRP A 259 1.65 5.75 -1.57
CA TRP A 259 1.90 5.48 -2.98
C TRP A 259 0.65 4.86 -3.61
N PRO A 260 -0.29 5.67 -4.11
CA PRO A 260 -1.45 5.16 -4.83
C PRO A 260 -1.00 4.47 -6.12
N PHE A 261 -1.70 3.40 -6.48
CA PHE A 261 -1.58 2.77 -7.78
C PHE A 261 -2.97 2.43 -8.32
N VAL A 262 -3.20 2.68 -9.60
CA VAL A 262 -4.54 2.61 -10.21
C VAL A 262 -4.67 1.32 -11.01
N TRP A 263 -5.75 0.57 -10.78
CA TRP A 263 -6.17 -0.58 -11.57
C TRP A 263 -7.39 -0.17 -12.38
N ASP A 264 -7.28 -0.22 -13.71
CA ASP A 264 -8.39 0.00 -14.64
C ASP A 264 -8.90 -1.35 -15.14
N PHE A 265 -10.09 -1.72 -14.67
CA PHE A 265 -10.73 -2.97 -15.06
C PHE A 265 -11.53 -2.80 -16.34
N ALA A 266 -11.48 -3.82 -17.19
CA ALA A 266 -12.46 -3.98 -18.24
C ALA A 266 -13.85 -4.15 -17.62
N GLY A 267 -14.78 -3.29 -18.03
CA GLY A 267 -16.18 -3.33 -17.59
C GLY A 267 -17.07 -4.27 -18.41
N GLN A 268 -16.48 -5.04 -19.34
CA GLN A 268 -17.21 -5.96 -20.22
C GLN A 268 -17.54 -7.25 -19.46
N ALA A 269 -18.72 -7.81 -19.73
CA ALA A 269 -19.24 -8.99 -19.04
C ALA A 269 -18.32 -10.22 -19.09
N VAL A 270 -17.54 -10.39 -20.17
CA VAL A 270 -16.59 -11.50 -20.32
C VAL A 270 -15.53 -11.54 -19.21
N TYR A 271 -15.22 -10.40 -18.59
CA TYR A 271 -14.24 -10.33 -17.51
C TYR A 271 -14.84 -10.46 -16.12
N HIS A 272 -16.17 -10.50 -15.97
CA HIS A 272 -16.83 -10.58 -14.66
C HIS A 272 -16.39 -11.83 -13.86
N ALA A 273 -16.15 -12.96 -14.54
CA ALA A 273 -15.70 -14.19 -13.91
C ALA A 273 -14.29 -14.08 -13.30
N ILE A 274 -13.45 -13.17 -13.80
CA ILE A 274 -12.07 -13.01 -13.30
C ILE A 274 -11.93 -11.83 -12.33
N HIS A 275 -12.92 -10.94 -12.22
CA HIS A 275 -12.86 -9.78 -11.32
C HIS A 275 -12.52 -10.17 -9.87
N PRO A 276 -13.15 -11.20 -9.25
CA PRO A 276 -12.89 -11.56 -7.85
C PRO A 276 -11.42 -11.89 -7.55
N ILE A 277 -10.64 -12.35 -8.53
CA ILE A 277 -9.22 -12.68 -8.39
C ILE A 277 -8.40 -11.42 -8.04
N PHE A 278 -8.84 -10.26 -8.52
CA PHE A 278 -8.10 -9.00 -8.47
C PHE A 278 -8.65 -8.02 -7.42
N LEU A 279 -9.88 -8.25 -6.94
CA LEU A 279 -10.49 -7.43 -5.90
C LEU A 279 -9.92 -7.76 -4.51
N SER A 280 -9.94 -6.76 -3.63
CA SER A 280 -9.44 -6.89 -2.26
C SER A 280 -10.14 -5.90 -1.33
N GLN A 281 -10.21 -6.25 -0.05
CA GLN A 281 -10.66 -5.36 1.01
C GLN A 281 -9.66 -4.22 1.30
N GLU A 282 -8.38 -4.41 0.97
CA GLU A 282 -7.29 -3.44 1.16
C GLU A 282 -7.15 -2.52 -0.07
N ALA A 283 -8.27 -2.01 -0.57
CA ALA A 283 -8.35 -1.16 -1.74
C ALA A 283 -9.37 -0.03 -1.56
N ILE A 284 -9.23 1.03 -2.35
CA ILE A 284 -10.22 2.08 -2.52
C ILE A 284 -10.88 1.86 -3.88
N TYR A 285 -12.21 1.83 -3.91
CA TYR A 285 -12.97 1.66 -5.14
C TYR A 285 -13.45 3.01 -5.65
N VAL A 286 -13.40 3.18 -6.96
CA VAL A 286 -13.95 4.34 -7.65
C VAL A 286 -15.00 3.83 -8.63
N LEU A 287 -16.27 3.99 -8.28
CA LEU A 287 -17.38 3.65 -9.17
C LEU A 287 -17.55 4.78 -10.17
N VAL A 288 -17.23 4.48 -11.43
CA VAL A 288 -17.30 5.41 -12.54
C VAL A 288 -18.61 5.19 -13.29
N LEU A 289 -19.35 6.29 -13.53
CA LEU A 289 -20.59 6.30 -14.28
C LEU A 289 -20.59 7.41 -15.33
N ASP A 290 -21.38 7.25 -16.38
CA ASP A 290 -21.56 8.22 -17.44
C ASP A 290 -22.80 9.07 -17.14
N LEU A 291 -22.62 10.38 -16.90
CA LEU A 291 -23.70 11.27 -16.51
C LEU A 291 -24.72 11.51 -17.64
N THR A 292 -24.38 11.18 -18.89
CA THR A 292 -25.29 11.34 -20.02
C THR A 292 -26.29 10.19 -20.16
N LYS A 293 -26.11 9.11 -19.41
CA LYS A 293 -26.97 7.92 -19.45
C LYS A 293 -28.03 7.94 -18.37
N GLU A 294 -29.27 7.71 -18.76
CA GLU A 294 -30.37 7.52 -17.81
C GLU A 294 -30.18 6.23 -16.99
N LEU A 295 -30.39 6.31 -15.68
CA LEU A 295 -30.15 5.19 -14.77
C LEU A 295 -31.08 3.99 -15.04
N SER A 296 -32.33 4.26 -15.41
CA SER A 296 -33.35 3.26 -15.72
C SER A 296 -33.31 2.74 -17.15
N ALA A 297 -32.46 3.29 -18.03
CA ALA A 297 -32.33 2.81 -19.38
C ALA A 297 -31.60 1.45 -19.42
N PRO A 298 -31.92 0.58 -20.39
CA PRO A 298 -31.20 -0.68 -20.58
C PRO A 298 -29.70 -0.47 -20.72
N ALA A 299 -28.93 -1.28 -20.02
CA ALA A 299 -27.48 -1.28 -20.07
C ALA A 299 -27.00 -1.80 -21.43
N GLN A 300 -26.20 -0.99 -22.13
CA GLN A 300 -25.62 -1.35 -23.42
C GLN A 300 -24.16 -1.77 -23.25
N CYS A 301 -23.81 -2.96 -23.75
CA CYS A 301 -22.43 -3.42 -23.81
C CYS A 301 -21.81 -3.05 -25.15
N ARG A 302 -20.71 -2.31 -25.12
CA ARG A 302 -19.98 -1.86 -26.30
C ARG A 302 -18.51 -2.21 -26.19
N ILE A 303 -17.94 -2.62 -27.32
CA ILE A 303 -16.51 -2.87 -27.44
C ILE A 303 -15.95 -2.06 -28.59
N ARG A 304 -14.74 -1.54 -28.40
CA ARG A 304 -13.94 -0.91 -29.46
C ARG A 304 -12.62 -1.66 -29.58
N PRO A 305 -12.48 -2.55 -30.57
CA PRO A 305 -11.20 -3.18 -30.86
C PRO A 305 -10.17 -2.14 -31.29
N LEU A 306 -8.88 -2.48 -31.16
CA LEU A 306 -7.80 -1.59 -31.56
C LEU A 306 -7.92 -1.25 -33.05
N ASN A 307 -7.93 0.05 -33.37
CA ASN A 307 -8.04 0.59 -34.73
C ASN A 307 -9.32 0.16 -35.47
N GLN A 308 -10.42 -0.11 -34.75
CA GLN A 308 -11.71 -0.45 -35.33
C GLN A 308 -12.82 0.42 -34.71
N ASP A 309 -13.96 0.45 -35.40
CA ASP A 309 -15.15 1.11 -34.90
C ASP A 309 -15.72 0.38 -33.67
N GLU A 310 -16.55 1.12 -32.92
CA GLU A 310 -17.25 0.59 -31.77
C GLU A 310 -18.43 -0.28 -32.20
N ILE A 311 -18.55 -1.44 -31.55
CA ILE A 311 -19.53 -2.47 -31.88
C ILE A 311 -20.35 -2.74 -30.61
N GLU A 312 -21.67 -2.78 -30.76
CA GLU A 312 -22.58 -3.23 -29.71
C GLU A 312 -22.56 -4.76 -29.63
N VAL A 313 -22.46 -5.28 -28.42
CA VAL A 313 -22.40 -6.72 -28.14
C VAL A 313 -23.56 -7.07 -27.24
N ASN A 314 -24.15 -8.26 -27.45
CA ASN A 314 -25.20 -8.75 -26.59
C ASN A 314 -24.72 -8.82 -25.14
N SER A 315 -25.42 -8.12 -24.25
CA SER A 315 -25.25 -8.32 -22.82
C SER A 315 -25.73 -9.73 -22.45
N PRO A 316 -24.98 -10.50 -21.64
CA PRO A 316 -25.51 -11.73 -21.06
C PRO A 316 -26.66 -11.45 -20.08
N TYR A 317 -26.88 -10.19 -19.71
CA TYR A 317 -27.95 -9.73 -18.83
C TYR A 317 -28.84 -8.74 -19.60
N VAL A 318 -29.82 -9.27 -20.36
CA VAL A 318 -30.59 -8.52 -21.36
C VAL A 318 -31.55 -7.48 -20.74
N GLU A 319 -31.98 -7.71 -19.49
CA GLU A 319 -32.97 -6.87 -18.80
C GLU A 319 -32.37 -5.83 -17.86
N ASP A 320 -31.05 -5.83 -17.69
CA ASP A 320 -30.39 -4.96 -16.73
C ASP A 320 -30.40 -3.50 -17.18
N THR A 321 -30.64 -2.62 -16.23
CA THR A 321 -30.48 -1.16 -16.39
C THR A 321 -29.07 -0.71 -16.04
N ASN A 322 -28.72 0.54 -16.37
CA ASN A 322 -27.46 1.14 -15.93
C ASN A 322 -27.36 1.15 -14.39
N LEU A 323 -28.48 1.35 -13.68
CA LEU A 323 -28.56 1.27 -12.22
C LEU A 323 -28.23 -0.14 -11.71
N ASP A 324 -28.77 -1.18 -12.34
CA ASP A 324 -28.53 -2.57 -11.92
C ASP A 324 -27.04 -2.92 -12.01
N HIS A 325 -26.36 -2.49 -13.07
CA HIS A 325 -24.91 -2.67 -13.20
C HIS A 325 -24.13 -1.96 -12.09
N MET A 326 -24.51 -0.72 -11.75
CA MET A 326 -23.88 0.00 -10.63
C MET A 326 -24.11 -0.72 -9.30
N MET A 327 -25.33 -1.21 -9.06
CA MET A 327 -25.67 -1.96 -7.85
C MET A 327 -24.88 -3.26 -7.74
N ARG A 328 -24.71 -4.03 -8.82
CA ARG A 328 -23.84 -5.22 -8.82
C ARG A 328 -22.40 -4.92 -8.43
N TRP A 329 -21.86 -3.80 -8.92
CA TRP A 329 -20.52 -3.38 -8.52
C TRP A 329 -20.44 -3.02 -7.04
N LEU A 330 -21.44 -2.32 -6.52
CA LEU A 330 -21.52 -1.98 -5.10
C LEU A 330 -21.70 -3.21 -4.22
N ASP A 331 -22.52 -4.17 -4.63
CA ASP A 331 -22.74 -5.43 -3.92
C ASP A 331 -21.49 -6.31 -3.94
N LEU A 332 -20.78 -6.34 -5.07
CA LEU A 332 -19.48 -7.01 -5.15
C LEU A 332 -18.49 -6.38 -4.18
N VAL A 333 -18.40 -5.05 -4.12
CA VAL A 333 -17.54 -4.35 -3.15
C VAL A 333 -17.97 -4.65 -1.72
N HIS A 334 -19.27 -4.63 -1.43
CA HIS A 334 -19.81 -4.96 -0.12
C HIS A 334 -19.45 -6.39 0.32
N SER A 335 -19.49 -7.35 -0.61
CA SER A 335 -19.13 -8.75 -0.34
C SER A 335 -17.68 -8.96 0.10
N LEU A 336 -16.78 -8.00 -0.20
CA LEU A 336 -15.39 -8.01 0.26
C LEU A 336 -15.26 -7.51 1.71
N GLY A 337 -16.28 -6.83 2.24
CA GLY A 337 -16.27 -6.27 3.57
C GLY A 337 -16.41 -7.34 4.65
N GLN A 338 -15.46 -7.39 5.59
CA GLN A 338 -15.57 -8.28 6.76
C GLN A 338 -16.24 -7.57 7.95
N PRO A 339 -17.27 -8.18 8.59
CA PRO A 339 -17.99 -7.61 9.73
C PRO A 339 -17.11 -7.27 10.95
N GLU A 340 -16.02 -8.01 11.14
CA GLU A 340 -15.14 -7.92 12.32
C GLU A 340 -14.24 -6.68 12.31
N LEU A 341 -13.91 -6.18 11.12
CA LEU A 341 -13.09 -4.97 10.91
C LEU A 341 -13.92 -3.69 10.92
N GLN A 342 -15.22 -3.78 10.57
CA GLN A 342 -16.17 -2.66 10.66
C GLN A 342 -16.38 -2.19 12.11
N ARG A 343 -16.13 -3.05 13.11
CA ARG A 343 -16.29 -2.73 14.54
C ARG A 343 -15.03 -2.12 15.20
N LYS A 344 -13.88 -2.11 14.52
CA LYS A 344 -12.56 -1.73 15.09
C LYS A 344 -11.98 -0.42 14.55
N SER A 345 -12.63 0.27 13.61
CA SER A 345 -12.20 1.60 13.20
C SER A 345 -12.48 2.61 14.31
N ALA A 346 -11.45 3.36 14.72
CA ALA A 346 -11.58 4.43 15.71
C ALA A 346 -12.44 5.61 15.21
N ASP A 347 -12.74 5.64 13.90
CA ASP A 347 -13.64 6.58 13.23
C ASP A 347 -14.91 5.80 12.83
N THR A 348 -16.04 6.15 13.42
CA THR A 348 -17.22 5.28 13.59
C THR A 348 -18.21 5.21 12.42
N ASN A 349 -17.90 5.75 11.23
CA ASN A 349 -18.93 5.96 10.19
C ASN A 349 -18.59 5.58 8.73
N GLN A 350 -17.47 4.90 8.43
CA GLN A 350 -17.16 4.46 7.04
C GLN A 350 -16.74 2.99 6.99
N ALA A 351 -17.52 2.19 6.27
CA ALA A 351 -17.25 0.77 6.05
C ALA A 351 -16.09 0.57 5.05
N LEU A 352 -15.37 -0.53 5.21
CA LEU A 352 -14.27 -0.91 4.33
C LEU A 352 -14.69 -2.07 3.43
N PRO A 353 -14.29 -2.06 2.14
CA PRO A 353 -13.49 -1.01 1.49
C PRO A 353 -14.33 0.22 1.08
N PRO A 354 -13.77 1.45 1.07
CA PRO A 354 -14.51 2.64 0.70
C PRO A 354 -14.74 2.72 -0.83
N VAL A 355 -15.88 3.30 -1.22
CA VAL A 355 -16.27 3.59 -2.59
C VAL A 355 -16.38 5.10 -2.79
N VAL A 356 -15.79 5.63 -3.84
CA VAL A 356 -15.94 7.02 -4.30
C VAL A 356 -16.75 7.01 -5.60
N LEU A 357 -17.77 7.86 -5.70
CA LEU A 357 -18.56 7.99 -6.93
C LEU A 357 -17.95 9.07 -7.83
N VAL A 358 -17.75 8.73 -9.11
CA VAL A 358 -17.23 9.66 -10.12
C VAL A 358 -18.07 9.61 -11.39
N GLY A 359 -18.61 10.76 -11.77
CA GLY A 359 -19.39 10.95 -12.99
C GLY A 359 -18.50 11.46 -14.11
N THR A 360 -18.52 10.82 -15.27
CA THR A 360 -17.80 11.26 -16.46
C THR A 360 -18.77 11.94 -17.42
N HIS A 361 -18.24 12.49 -18.52
CA HIS A 361 -19.03 13.19 -19.54
C HIS A 361 -19.80 14.38 -18.95
N ALA A 362 -19.19 15.08 -17.99
CA ALA A 362 -19.81 16.26 -17.37
C ALA A 362 -20.07 17.39 -18.38
N ASP A 363 -19.32 17.43 -19.49
CA ASP A 363 -19.54 18.33 -20.63
C ASP A 363 -20.85 18.05 -21.38
N GLY A 364 -21.37 16.83 -21.27
CA GLY A 364 -22.60 16.38 -21.93
C GLY A 364 -23.89 16.70 -21.15
N VAL A 365 -23.80 17.24 -19.94
CA VAL A 365 -24.97 17.54 -19.09
C VAL A 365 -25.00 19.01 -18.65
N LYS A 366 -26.19 19.54 -18.38
CA LYS A 366 -26.39 20.96 -18.08
C LYS A 366 -25.85 21.37 -16.70
N ASP A 367 -26.07 20.53 -15.69
CA ASP A 367 -25.65 20.77 -14.31
C ASP A 367 -25.07 19.48 -13.72
N PRO A 368 -23.77 19.19 -13.96
CA PRO A 368 -23.14 17.94 -13.55
C PRO A 368 -23.19 17.70 -12.04
N CYS A 369 -23.14 18.77 -11.25
CA CYS A 369 -23.19 18.67 -9.80
C CYS A 369 -24.55 18.17 -9.35
N LYS A 370 -25.63 18.77 -9.86
CA LYS A 370 -27.01 18.36 -9.54
C LYS A 370 -27.31 16.95 -10.05
N GLU A 371 -26.86 16.60 -11.26
CA GLU A 371 -27.04 15.25 -11.79
C GLU A 371 -26.35 14.21 -10.90
N MET A 372 -25.11 14.47 -10.47
CA MET A 372 -24.38 13.58 -9.59
C MET A 372 -25.02 13.46 -8.19
N GLU A 373 -25.55 14.56 -7.64
CA GLU A 373 -26.33 14.54 -6.40
C GLU A 373 -27.57 13.65 -6.54
N SER A 374 -28.30 13.77 -7.66
CA SER A 374 -29.46 12.94 -7.94
C SER A 374 -29.09 11.46 -8.08
N VAL A 375 -28.01 11.13 -8.77
CA VAL A 375 -27.50 9.75 -8.86
C VAL A 375 -27.20 9.18 -7.47
N LYS A 376 -26.53 9.96 -6.62
CA LYS A 376 -26.22 9.54 -5.25
C LYS A 376 -27.48 9.32 -4.41
N GLU A 377 -28.47 10.19 -4.53
CA GLU A 377 -29.76 10.06 -3.85
C GLU A 377 -30.49 8.79 -4.29
N ILE A 378 -30.53 8.50 -5.59
CA ILE A 378 -31.15 7.29 -6.14
C ILE A 378 -30.44 6.05 -5.62
N ILE A 379 -29.10 5.99 -5.73
CA ILE A 379 -28.31 4.88 -5.16
C ILE A 379 -28.60 4.73 -3.67
N SER A 380 -28.70 5.84 -2.93
CA SER A 380 -29.00 5.82 -1.49
C SER A 380 -30.40 5.31 -1.17
N SER A 381 -31.36 5.46 -2.08
CA SER A 381 -32.73 4.97 -1.91
C SER A 381 -32.90 3.48 -2.20
N VAL A 382 -32.04 2.91 -3.07
CA VAL A 382 -32.14 1.51 -3.51
C VAL A 382 -31.13 0.58 -2.84
N ALA A 383 -29.96 1.10 -2.45
CA ALA A 383 -28.90 0.29 -1.89
C ALA A 383 -29.23 -0.20 -0.47
N HIS A 384 -28.79 -1.41 -0.15
CA HIS A 384 -28.88 -1.92 1.21
C HIS A 384 -28.11 -1.02 2.19
N PRO A 385 -28.61 -0.78 3.41
CA PRO A 385 -27.93 0.09 4.40
C PRO A 385 -26.47 -0.27 4.68
N ALA A 386 -26.13 -1.56 4.61
CA ALA A 386 -24.75 -2.03 4.78
C ALA A 386 -23.85 -1.62 3.60
N THR A 387 -24.36 -1.63 2.37
CA THR A 387 -23.67 -1.15 1.17
C THR A 387 -23.43 0.36 1.25
N LEU A 388 -24.38 1.12 1.78
CA LEU A 388 -24.25 2.58 1.94
C LEU A 388 -23.09 2.99 2.83
N GLY A 389 -22.74 2.17 3.82
CA GLY A 389 -21.60 2.44 4.70
C GLY A 389 -20.26 2.55 3.94
N HIS A 390 -20.15 1.94 2.76
CA HIS A 390 -18.93 1.99 1.95
C HIS A 390 -18.84 3.30 1.14
N ILE A 391 -19.97 3.92 0.79
CA ILE A 391 -20.02 5.05 -0.14
C ILE A 391 -19.56 6.33 0.57
N SER A 392 -18.59 7.00 -0.04
CA SER A 392 -18.03 8.25 0.45
C SER A 392 -19.07 9.38 0.38
N LYS A 393 -18.95 10.34 1.32
CA LYS A 393 -19.85 11.51 1.33
C LYS A 393 -19.62 12.42 0.13
N GLU A 394 -18.38 12.57 -0.31
CA GLU A 394 -18.02 13.38 -1.46
C GLU A 394 -18.30 12.62 -2.77
N VAL A 395 -18.72 13.37 -3.77
CA VAL A 395 -18.93 12.90 -5.15
C VAL A 395 -18.20 13.84 -6.09
N PHE A 396 -17.74 13.30 -7.23
CA PHE A 396 -16.95 14.07 -8.20
C PHE A 396 -17.51 13.91 -9.59
N PHE A 397 -17.31 14.91 -10.44
CA PHE A 397 -17.70 14.84 -11.85
C PHE A 397 -16.58 15.39 -12.73
N MET A 398 -16.42 14.82 -13.92
CA MET A 398 -15.27 15.07 -14.80
C MET A 398 -15.73 15.37 -16.22
N ASP A 399 -15.29 16.51 -16.74
CA ASP A 399 -15.23 16.75 -18.18
C ASP A 399 -13.92 16.15 -18.69
N ASN A 400 -13.99 14.93 -19.20
CA ASN A 400 -12.81 14.22 -19.70
C ASN A 400 -12.14 14.93 -20.89
N THR A 401 -12.82 15.87 -21.56
CA THR A 401 -12.29 16.61 -22.72
C THR A 401 -11.56 17.90 -22.33
N ASN A 402 -11.60 18.29 -21.05
CA ASN A 402 -11.01 19.52 -20.54
C ASN A 402 -9.52 19.63 -20.92
N PRO A 403 -9.10 20.67 -21.68
CA PRO A 403 -7.70 20.84 -22.05
C PRO A 403 -6.81 21.20 -20.85
N ASN A 404 -7.36 21.84 -19.81
CA ASN A 404 -6.67 22.31 -18.60
C ASN A 404 -6.76 21.29 -17.44
N ARG A 405 -6.81 20.01 -17.79
CA ARG A 405 -6.98 18.86 -16.88
C ARG A 405 -5.93 18.68 -15.78
N GLU A 406 -4.75 19.29 -15.82
CA GLU A 406 -3.82 19.10 -14.69
C GLU A 406 -4.29 19.84 -13.44
N ASP A 407 -4.86 21.03 -13.65
CA ASP A 407 -5.27 21.98 -12.63
C ASP A 407 -6.80 22.08 -12.48
N ASP A 408 -7.56 21.20 -13.15
CA ASP A 408 -9.01 21.13 -12.97
C ASP A 408 -9.35 20.92 -11.47
N PRO A 409 -10.13 21.82 -10.84
CA PRO A 409 -10.50 21.69 -9.44
C PRO A 409 -11.12 20.35 -9.07
N GLN A 410 -11.89 19.72 -9.97
CA GLN A 410 -12.52 18.42 -9.73
C GLN A 410 -11.47 17.31 -9.60
N ILE A 411 -10.50 17.23 -10.52
CA ILE A 411 -9.47 16.19 -10.45
C ILE A 411 -8.51 16.42 -9.30
N VAL A 412 -8.16 17.68 -9.01
CA VAL A 412 -7.30 18.02 -7.86
C VAL A 412 -7.98 17.59 -6.56
N SER A 413 -9.28 17.87 -6.43
CA SER A 413 -10.06 17.45 -5.26
C SER A 413 -10.17 15.94 -5.16
N LEU A 414 -10.41 15.23 -6.27
CA LEU A 414 -10.44 13.76 -6.29
C LEU A 414 -9.09 13.16 -5.86
N ARG A 415 -7.97 13.67 -6.36
CA ARG A 415 -6.62 13.21 -5.95
C ARG A 415 -6.41 13.37 -4.45
N VAL A 416 -6.79 14.52 -3.90
CA VAL A 416 -6.68 14.79 -2.45
C VAL A 416 -7.59 13.84 -1.65
N ALA A 417 -8.83 13.66 -2.06
CA ALA A 417 -9.77 12.76 -1.39
C ALA A 417 -9.28 11.31 -1.37
N LEU A 418 -8.78 10.81 -2.50
CA LEU A 418 -8.21 9.47 -2.61
C LEU A 418 -6.96 9.30 -1.74
N LEU A 419 -6.08 10.30 -1.67
CA LEU A 419 -4.91 10.26 -0.78
C LEU A 419 -5.31 10.29 0.70
N ASN A 420 -6.32 11.08 1.06
CA ASN A 420 -6.84 11.14 2.43
C ASN A 420 -7.48 9.81 2.86
N LEU A 421 -8.23 9.16 1.97
CA LEU A 421 -8.75 7.81 2.20
C LEU A 421 -7.59 6.81 2.35
N ALA A 422 -6.61 6.89 1.45
CA ALA A 422 -5.48 5.98 1.46
C ALA A 422 -4.68 6.05 2.75
N LYS A 423 -4.41 7.25 3.29
CA LYS A 423 -3.78 7.44 4.60
C LYS A 423 -4.52 6.77 5.77
N LYS A 424 -5.85 6.61 5.65
CA LYS A 424 -6.70 6.00 6.68
C LYS A 424 -6.87 4.49 6.53
N MET A 425 -6.40 3.89 5.43
CA MET A 425 -6.59 2.45 5.19
C MET A 425 -5.82 1.61 6.24
N PRO A 426 -6.38 0.49 6.74
CA PRO A 426 -5.75 -0.27 7.82
C PRO A 426 -4.40 -0.88 7.45
N HIS A 427 -4.23 -1.29 6.20
CA HIS A 427 -3.05 -2.02 5.73
C HIS A 427 -1.78 -1.18 5.73
N ILE A 428 -1.92 0.14 5.67
CA ILE A 428 -0.83 1.12 5.72
C ILE A 428 -0.01 0.99 7.01
N ASN A 429 -0.64 0.51 8.09
CA ASN A 429 -0.03 0.34 9.41
C ASN A 429 0.29 -1.13 9.74
N LYS A 430 0.15 -2.04 8.76
CA LYS A 430 0.52 -3.43 8.90
C LYS A 430 1.99 -3.60 8.54
N VAL A 431 2.70 -4.33 9.39
CA VAL A 431 4.11 -4.61 9.19
C VAL A 431 4.25 -5.74 8.17
N ILE A 432 5.28 -5.66 7.32
CA ILE A 432 5.61 -6.69 6.33
C ILE A 432 7.10 -7.04 6.36
N PRO A 433 7.48 -8.28 6.00
CA PRO A 433 8.88 -8.70 5.93
C PRO A 433 9.65 -8.04 4.77
N MET A 434 10.85 -7.54 5.06
CA MET A 434 11.73 -6.93 4.05
C MET A 434 12.20 -7.95 2.99
N GLN A 435 12.44 -9.20 3.38
CA GLN A 435 12.84 -10.24 2.44
C GLN A 435 11.72 -10.59 1.43
N TRP A 436 10.45 -10.52 1.84
CA TRP A 436 9.34 -10.74 0.91
C TRP A 436 9.21 -9.61 -0.11
N LEU A 437 9.54 -8.36 0.26
CA LEU A 437 9.66 -7.26 -0.70
C LEU A 437 10.83 -7.44 -1.67
N ARG A 438 11.95 -8.01 -1.22
CA ARG A 438 13.07 -8.39 -2.12
C ARG A 438 12.62 -9.41 -3.15
N VAL A 439 11.83 -10.41 -2.73
CA VAL A 439 11.23 -11.38 -3.67
C VAL A 439 10.26 -10.68 -4.64
N GLU A 440 9.41 -9.77 -4.17
CA GLU A 440 8.51 -8.99 -5.03
C GLU A 440 9.29 -8.23 -6.14
N GLN A 441 10.41 -7.59 -5.77
CA GLN A 441 11.31 -6.96 -6.73
C GLN A 441 11.96 -7.98 -7.67
N LYS A 442 12.34 -9.16 -7.18
CA LYS A 442 12.91 -10.21 -8.02
C LYS A 442 11.90 -10.70 -9.06
N VAL A 443 10.62 -10.83 -8.69
CA VAL A 443 9.54 -11.16 -9.62
C VAL A 443 9.45 -10.11 -10.73
N ASP A 444 9.51 -8.82 -10.38
CA ASP A 444 9.53 -7.72 -11.36
C ASP A 444 10.70 -7.83 -12.35
N GLU A 445 11.90 -8.17 -11.87
CA GLU A 445 13.09 -8.39 -12.71
C GLU A 445 12.88 -9.59 -13.66
N MET A 446 12.34 -10.71 -13.15
CA MET A 446 12.10 -11.90 -13.97
C MET A 446 11.09 -11.63 -15.09
N VAL A 447 10.04 -10.86 -14.81
CA VAL A 447 9.05 -10.47 -15.83
C VAL A 447 9.67 -9.52 -16.85
N LYS A 448 10.31 -8.42 -16.40
CA LYS A 448 10.76 -7.33 -17.29
C LYS A 448 12.02 -7.66 -18.07
N GLU A 449 12.97 -8.36 -17.46
CA GLU A 449 14.29 -8.60 -18.04
C GLU A 449 14.38 -9.97 -18.73
N LYS A 450 13.68 -10.98 -18.20
CA LYS A 450 13.71 -12.34 -18.75
C LYS A 450 12.44 -12.74 -19.52
N GLY A 451 11.40 -11.90 -19.52
CA GLY A 451 10.12 -12.22 -20.18
C GLY A 451 9.41 -13.43 -19.57
N MET A 452 9.67 -13.72 -18.29
CA MET A 452 9.07 -14.88 -17.61
C MET A 452 7.72 -14.48 -17.00
N HIS A 453 6.62 -14.93 -17.61
CA HIS A 453 5.26 -14.59 -17.17
C HIS A 453 4.66 -15.57 -16.16
N TYR A 454 5.18 -16.80 -16.10
CA TYR A 454 4.73 -17.83 -15.15
C TYR A 454 5.87 -18.80 -14.81
N ILE A 455 5.74 -19.49 -13.67
CA ILE A 455 6.72 -20.46 -13.16
C ILE A 455 6.00 -21.49 -12.26
N GLY A 456 6.53 -22.71 -12.15
CA GLY A 456 6.05 -23.69 -11.15
C GLY A 456 6.52 -23.30 -9.74
N LYS A 457 5.78 -23.71 -8.70
CA LYS A 457 6.04 -23.39 -7.28
C LYS A 457 7.43 -23.83 -6.83
N LYS A 458 7.89 -25.04 -7.21
CA LYS A 458 9.25 -25.51 -6.85
C LYS A 458 10.32 -24.62 -7.46
N ARG A 459 10.18 -24.30 -8.75
CA ARG A 459 11.11 -23.39 -9.43
C ARG A 459 11.01 -21.96 -8.90
N PHE A 460 9.83 -21.50 -8.48
CA PHE A 460 9.70 -20.23 -7.76
C PHE A 460 10.53 -20.25 -6.47
N ALA A 461 10.40 -21.33 -5.69
CA ALA A 461 11.16 -21.53 -4.45
C ALA A 461 12.67 -21.47 -4.70
N GLU A 462 13.17 -22.19 -5.71
CA GLU A 462 14.58 -22.32 -6.04
C GLU A 462 15.16 -21.07 -6.74
N ASP A 463 14.56 -20.64 -7.84
CA ASP A 463 15.13 -19.66 -8.78
C ASP A 463 14.86 -18.20 -8.37
N ILE A 464 13.78 -17.96 -7.64
CA ILE A 464 13.33 -16.59 -7.30
C ILE A 464 13.56 -16.30 -5.82
N SER A 465 13.06 -17.16 -4.94
CA SER A 465 13.09 -16.86 -3.50
C SER A 465 14.24 -17.48 -2.72
N GLY A 466 14.83 -18.59 -3.17
CA GLY A 466 15.81 -19.36 -2.39
C GLY A 466 17.13 -18.64 -2.13
N GLY A 467 17.52 -17.72 -3.03
CA GLY A 467 18.68 -16.84 -2.82
C GLY A 467 18.39 -15.63 -1.91
N ILE A 468 17.13 -15.42 -1.52
CA ILE A 468 16.68 -14.22 -0.78
C ILE A 468 16.16 -14.60 0.61
N CYS A 469 15.38 -15.67 0.69
CA CYS A 469 14.70 -16.12 1.90
C CYS A 469 15.30 -17.40 2.44
N GLN A 470 15.47 -17.48 3.76
CA GLN A 470 15.82 -18.72 4.45
C GLN A 470 14.54 -19.40 4.89
N PHE A 471 14.12 -20.42 4.14
CA PHE A 471 12.91 -21.17 4.42
C PHE A 471 13.19 -22.32 5.38
N ASN A 472 12.34 -22.47 6.40
CA ASN A 472 12.38 -23.60 7.34
C ASN A 472 11.54 -24.79 6.85
N GLY A 473 10.70 -24.58 5.84
CA GLY A 473 9.83 -25.61 5.28
C GLY A 473 9.03 -25.12 4.07
N PRO A 474 8.25 -26.02 3.43
CA PRO A 474 7.44 -25.68 2.27
C PRO A 474 6.35 -24.64 2.58
N ASP A 475 5.86 -24.60 3.82
CA ASP A 475 4.86 -23.63 4.27
C ASP A 475 5.35 -22.19 4.14
N ASP A 476 6.66 -21.94 4.28
CA ASP A 476 7.19 -20.57 4.18
C ASP A 476 7.12 -20.03 2.74
N VAL A 477 7.29 -20.91 1.75
CA VAL A 477 7.13 -20.56 0.33
C VAL A 477 5.65 -20.30 0.03
N GLU A 478 4.78 -21.13 0.58
CA GLU A 478 3.33 -20.99 0.45
C GLU A 478 2.87 -19.62 0.96
N GLU A 479 3.26 -19.24 2.18
CA GLU A 479 2.91 -17.94 2.76
C GLU A 479 3.49 -16.75 2.00
N LEU A 480 4.71 -16.88 1.48
CA LEU A 480 5.29 -15.87 0.59
C LEU A 480 4.45 -15.70 -0.68
N LEU A 481 3.96 -16.77 -1.29
CA LEU A 481 3.09 -16.69 -2.47
C LEU A 481 1.76 -16.02 -2.14
N HIS A 482 1.14 -16.35 -1.00
CA HIS A 482 -0.08 -15.70 -0.55
C HIS A 482 0.12 -14.22 -0.19
N PHE A 483 1.27 -13.86 0.37
CA PHE A 483 1.67 -12.46 0.51
C PHE A 483 1.72 -11.75 -0.84
N LEU A 484 2.40 -12.32 -1.83
CA LEU A 484 2.50 -11.71 -3.16
C LEU A 484 1.13 -11.60 -3.84
N GLN A 485 0.26 -12.59 -3.65
CA GLN A 485 -1.09 -12.60 -4.20
C GLN A 485 -2.00 -11.57 -3.52
N ALA A 486 -1.99 -11.46 -2.20
CA ALA A 486 -2.77 -10.46 -1.46
C ALA A 486 -2.43 -9.02 -1.93
N ARG A 487 -1.20 -8.82 -2.40
CA ARG A 487 -0.69 -7.56 -2.96
C ARG A 487 -0.97 -7.38 -4.44
N GLY A 488 -1.52 -8.40 -5.11
CA GLY A 488 -1.78 -8.40 -6.55
C GLY A 488 -0.53 -8.49 -7.41
N ARG A 489 0.60 -8.98 -6.86
CA ARG A 489 1.85 -9.17 -7.61
C ARG A 489 1.84 -10.46 -8.44
N VAL A 490 1.28 -11.53 -7.89
CA VAL A 490 1.18 -12.83 -8.55
C VAL A 490 -0.27 -13.31 -8.51
N ILE A 491 -0.62 -14.20 -9.44
CA ILE A 491 -1.81 -15.03 -9.31
C ILE A 491 -1.30 -16.43 -8.97
N TYR A 492 -1.79 -16.94 -7.85
CA TYR A 492 -1.44 -18.26 -7.35
C TYR A 492 -2.71 -18.93 -6.83
N GLN A 493 -2.82 -20.23 -7.06
CA GLN A 493 -3.90 -21.04 -6.52
C GLN A 493 -3.28 -22.36 -6.07
N ASP A 494 -3.46 -22.66 -4.79
CA ASP A 494 -3.08 -23.94 -4.24
C ASP A 494 -4.11 -24.99 -4.67
N LEU A 495 -3.66 -25.96 -5.46
CA LEU A 495 -4.49 -27.04 -5.97
C LEU A 495 -3.93 -28.36 -5.44
N ALA A 496 -4.73 -29.06 -4.63
CA ALA A 496 -4.32 -30.34 -4.04
C ALA A 496 -3.89 -31.39 -5.08
N GLU A 497 -4.47 -31.32 -6.28
CA GLU A 497 -4.18 -32.22 -7.41
C GLU A 497 -2.89 -31.83 -8.18
N ASN A 498 -2.39 -30.61 -8.01
CA ASN A 498 -1.16 -30.12 -8.63
C ASN A 498 -0.25 -29.47 -7.58
N PRO A 499 0.55 -30.26 -6.84
CA PRO A 499 1.39 -29.76 -5.75
C PRO A 499 2.53 -28.84 -6.22
N ASP A 500 2.90 -28.85 -7.50
CA ASP A 500 3.85 -27.88 -8.06
C ASP A 500 3.14 -26.60 -8.53
N GLY A 501 1.82 -26.60 -8.67
CA GLY A 501 1.00 -25.43 -8.98
C GLY A 501 1.45 -24.63 -10.20
N LEU A 502 0.79 -23.49 -10.43
CA LEU A 502 1.26 -22.49 -11.38
C LEU A 502 1.26 -21.13 -10.69
N VAL A 503 2.41 -20.46 -10.71
CA VAL A 503 2.58 -19.09 -10.21
C VAL A 503 2.65 -18.17 -11.42
N VAL A 504 1.61 -17.36 -11.63
CA VAL A 504 1.61 -16.33 -12.67
C VAL A 504 2.32 -15.09 -12.12
N LEU A 505 3.49 -14.78 -12.68
CA LEU A 505 4.34 -13.65 -12.28
C LEU A 505 3.89 -12.32 -12.89
N ASP A 506 3.19 -12.39 -14.02
CA ASP A 506 2.65 -11.23 -14.72
C ASP A 506 1.12 -11.34 -14.85
N PRO A 507 0.37 -10.76 -13.89
CA PRO A 507 -1.08 -10.80 -13.91
C PRO A 507 -1.72 -10.06 -15.11
N GLN A 508 -0.96 -9.24 -15.84
CA GLN A 508 -1.42 -8.54 -17.04
C GLN A 508 -1.10 -9.29 -18.35
N CYS A 509 -0.41 -10.43 -18.27
CA CYS A 509 -0.01 -11.17 -19.47
C CYS A 509 -1.24 -11.78 -20.16
N SER A 510 -1.62 -11.16 -21.28
CA SER A 510 -2.70 -11.59 -22.18
C SER A 510 -2.47 -12.96 -22.84
N GLY A 511 -1.25 -13.51 -22.72
CA GLY A 511 -0.83 -14.81 -23.24
C GLY A 511 -0.61 -15.89 -22.18
N CYS A 512 -0.99 -15.66 -20.91
CA CYS A 512 -0.91 -16.71 -19.89
C CYS A 512 -1.67 -17.97 -20.32
N PRO A 513 -1.23 -19.18 -19.91
CA PRO A 513 -1.84 -20.42 -20.34
C PRO A 513 -3.37 -20.37 -20.19
N LYS A 514 -4.09 -20.65 -21.28
CA LYS A 514 -5.56 -20.80 -21.31
C LYS A 514 -6.08 -21.91 -20.36
N GLU A 515 -5.20 -22.53 -19.59
CA GLU A 515 -5.52 -23.46 -18.52
C GLU A 515 -6.17 -22.74 -17.32
N PHE A 516 -5.80 -21.49 -17.02
CA PHE A 516 -6.52 -20.70 -16.00
C PHE A 516 -7.96 -20.37 -16.42
N THR A 517 -8.21 -20.17 -17.72
CA THR A 517 -9.57 -19.98 -18.25
C THR A 517 -10.35 -21.28 -18.36
N LYS A 518 -9.70 -22.45 -18.49
CA LYS A 518 -10.39 -23.75 -18.35
C LYS A 518 -10.75 -24.08 -16.90
N SER A 519 -9.94 -23.65 -15.93
CA SER A 519 -10.24 -23.79 -14.49
C SER A 519 -11.33 -22.84 -13.99
N SER A 520 -11.81 -21.90 -14.82
CA SER A 520 -13.02 -21.12 -14.50
C SER A 520 -14.30 -21.97 -14.50
N HIS A 521 -14.25 -23.22 -14.98
CA HIS A 521 -15.29 -24.23 -14.74
C HIS A 521 -15.24 -24.87 -13.34
N LEU A 522 -14.23 -24.56 -12.52
CA LEU A 522 -14.11 -24.97 -11.12
C LEU A 522 -14.40 -23.83 -10.13
N ILE A 523 -14.82 -22.65 -10.60
CA ILE A 523 -15.34 -21.55 -9.78
C ILE A 523 -16.88 -21.43 -9.93
N MET A 524 -17.54 -22.53 -10.29
CA MET A 524 -18.99 -22.72 -10.10
C MET A 524 -19.26 -24.04 -9.38
#